data_AF-A0A3N6PB93-F1
#
_entry.id   AF-A0A3N6PB93-F1
#
_cell.length_a   1.000
_cell.length_b   1.000
_cell.length_c   1.000
_cell.angle_alpha   90.00
_cell.angle_beta   90.00
_cell.angle_gamma   90.00
#
_symmetry.space_group_name_H-M   'P 1'
#
loop_
_entity.id
_entity.type
_entity.pdbx_description
1 polymer ?
#
loop_
_entity_poly.entity_id
_entity_poly.type
_entity_poly.pdbx_seq_one_letter_code
_entity_poly.pdbx_strand_id
1 'polypeptide(L)'
;MGSACGDRSVNVVESVYEASNGRYYTDWQLHRRLESGRWRRCLSQRDPDRRLVEADGGELLFLTPVDPEELPNWTEIRIERRAAHVVETRQPLCGPR
;
A
#
# COMPACT_ATOMS: atom_id res chain seq x y z
N MET A 1 6.02 -17.65 -36.48
CA MET A 1 4.83 -17.28 -35.68
C MET A 1 5.34 -16.53 -34.47
N GLY A 2 5.05 -15.24 -34.42
CA GLY A 2 5.65 -14.30 -33.47
C GLY A 2 5.21 -14.60 -32.03
N SER A 3 6.18 -14.86 -31.17
CA SER A 3 6.01 -14.79 -29.73
C SER A 3 5.59 -13.36 -29.40
N ALA A 4 4.36 -13.21 -28.91
CA ALA A 4 3.94 -11.97 -28.29
C ALA A 4 4.91 -11.68 -27.15
N CYS A 5 5.74 -10.65 -27.32
CA CYS A 5 6.25 -9.90 -26.19
C CYS A 5 5.02 -9.50 -25.39
N GLY A 6 4.77 -10.22 -24.29
CA GLY A 6 3.91 -9.71 -23.25
C GLY A 6 4.58 -8.43 -22.77
N ASP A 7 4.09 -7.31 -23.30
CA ASP A 7 4.37 -5.98 -22.83
C ASP A 7 3.99 -5.96 -21.35
N ARG A 8 4.93 -6.37 -20.49
CA ARG A 8 4.94 -5.92 -19.11
C ARG A 8 5.28 -4.45 -19.22
N SER A 9 4.26 -3.65 -19.47
CA SER A 9 4.19 -2.30 -18.96
C SER A 9 4.47 -2.42 -17.46
N VAL A 10 5.75 -2.36 -17.10
CA VAL A 10 6.20 -2.16 -15.73
C VAL A 10 5.80 -0.73 -15.46
N ASN A 11 4.56 -0.58 -15.03
CA ASN A 11 4.00 0.70 -14.69
C ASN A 11 4.81 1.16 -13.47
N VAL A 12 5.65 2.17 -13.65
CA VAL A 12 6.52 2.76 -12.61
C VAL A 12 5.69 3.45 -11.52
N VAL A 13 4.36 3.45 -11.66
CA VAL A 13 3.41 3.87 -10.63
C VAL A 13 3.39 2.85 -9.49
N GLU A 14 3.78 3.31 -8.31
CA GLU A 14 3.66 2.57 -7.06
C GLU A 14 2.24 2.03 -6.88
N SER A 15 2.10 0.72 -6.74
CA SER A 15 0.83 0.13 -6.32
C SER A 15 0.48 0.64 -4.92
N VAL A 16 -0.78 1.02 -4.71
CA VAL A 16 -1.29 1.45 -3.40
C VAL A 16 -2.13 0.33 -2.81
N TYR A 17 -2.03 0.15 -1.51
CA TYR A 17 -2.71 -0.87 -0.75
C TYR A 17 -3.55 -0.22 0.35
N GLU A 18 -4.83 -0.57 0.40
CA GLU A 18 -5.68 -0.33 1.56
C GLU A 18 -5.44 -1.43 2.60
N ALA A 19 -5.12 -1.03 3.82
CA ALA A 19 -5.06 -1.92 4.97
C ALA A 19 -6.43 -2.00 5.66
N SER A 20 -6.72 -3.14 6.29
CA SER A 20 -7.96 -3.37 7.04
C SER A 20 -8.23 -2.39 8.20
N ASN A 21 -7.24 -1.58 8.60
CA ASN A 21 -7.41 -0.48 9.56
C ASN A 21 -7.78 0.87 8.89
N GLY A 22 -8.11 0.87 7.61
CA GLY A 22 -8.50 2.05 6.83
C GLY A 22 -7.35 3.00 6.51
N ARG A 23 -6.10 2.53 6.67
CA ARG A 23 -4.89 3.26 6.25
C ARG A 23 -4.41 2.77 4.91
N TYR A 24 -3.77 3.65 4.15
CA TYR A 24 -3.24 3.33 2.84
C TYR A 24 -1.70 3.32 2.86
N TYR A 25 -1.11 2.44 2.05
CA TYR A 25 0.34 2.29 1.94
C TYR A 25 0.75 2.09 0.49
N THR A 26 1.83 2.74 0.06
CA THR A 26 2.47 2.41 -1.23
C THR A 26 3.24 1.10 -1.14
N ASP A 27 3.50 0.44 -2.26
CA ASP A 27 4.38 -0.74 -2.31
C ASP A 27 5.77 -0.42 -1.73
N TRP A 28 6.29 0.79 -1.99
CA TRP A 28 7.55 1.24 -1.39
C TRP A 28 7.50 1.29 0.14
N GLN A 29 6.43 1.83 0.72
CA GLN A 29 6.25 1.88 2.18
C GLN A 29 6.16 0.48 2.79
N LEU A 30 5.43 -0.43 2.13
CA LEU A 30 5.33 -1.82 2.56
C LEU A 30 6.69 -2.53 2.48
N HIS A 31 7.41 -2.34 1.38
CA HIS A 31 8.73 -2.92 1.17
C HIS A 31 9.70 -2.48 2.28
N ARG A 32 9.80 -1.18 2.55
CA ARG A 32 10.66 -0.62 3.59
C ARG A 32 10.32 -1.13 5.00
N ARG A 33 9.02 -1.28 5.33
CA ARG A 33 8.59 -1.82 6.62
C ARG A 33 8.93 -3.30 6.79
N LEU A 34 8.82 -4.08 5.71
CA LEU A 34 9.21 -5.49 5.69
C LEU A 34 10.75 -5.65 5.76
N GLU A 35 11.49 -4.87 4.98
CA GLU A 35 12.96 -4.92 4.95
C GLU A 35 13.59 -4.52 6.30
N SER A 36 13.01 -3.52 6.97
CA SER A 36 13.47 -3.11 8.30
C SER A 36 13.11 -4.11 9.41
N GLY A 37 12.38 -5.19 9.10
CA GLY A 37 11.86 -6.16 10.08
C GLY A 37 10.77 -5.60 11.00
N ARG A 38 10.35 -4.35 10.76
CA ARG A 38 9.30 -3.69 11.51
C ARG A 38 7.97 -4.41 11.34
N TRP A 39 7.70 -4.85 10.12
CA TRP A 39 6.54 -5.68 9.77
C TRP A 39 7.01 -7.05 9.29
N ARG A 40 6.17 -8.07 9.45
CA ARG A 40 6.43 -9.43 8.95
C ARG A 40 5.37 -9.85 7.95
N ARG A 41 5.78 -10.47 6.85
CA ARG A 41 4.85 -11.06 5.88
C ARG A 41 4.35 -12.39 6.41
N CYS A 42 3.04 -12.54 6.56
CA CYS A 42 2.41 -13.79 7.00
C CYS A 42 1.93 -14.61 5.80
N LEU A 43 1.18 -13.99 4.90
CA LEU A 43 0.59 -14.64 3.72
C LEU A 43 0.59 -13.69 2.52
N SER A 44 0.68 -14.24 1.32
CA SER A 44 0.44 -13.51 0.07
C SER A 44 -0.31 -14.41 -0.90
N GLN A 45 -1.37 -13.86 -1.49
CA GLN A 45 -2.16 -14.44 -2.57
C GLN A 45 -1.99 -13.54 -3.80
N ARG A 46 -1.95 -14.12 -5.00
CA ARG A 46 -1.74 -13.35 -6.26
C ARG A 46 -3.01 -13.09 -7.06
N ASP A 47 -4.05 -13.89 -6.87
CA ASP A 47 -5.31 -13.78 -7.60
C ASP A 47 -6.50 -14.04 -6.67
N PRO A 48 -7.24 -13.00 -6.25
CA PRO A 48 -6.85 -11.59 -6.31
C PRO A 48 -5.58 -11.30 -5.48
N ASP A 49 -4.80 -10.28 -5.85
CA ASP A 49 -3.62 -9.87 -5.06
C ASP A 49 -4.07 -9.41 -3.68
N ARG A 50 -3.63 -10.12 -2.64
CA ARG A 50 -3.96 -9.85 -1.25
C ARG A 50 -2.79 -10.24 -0.38
N ARG A 51 -2.45 -9.42 0.60
CA ARG A 51 -1.31 -9.67 1.49
C ARG A 51 -1.75 -9.59 2.94
N LEU A 52 -1.31 -10.55 3.75
CA LEU A 52 -1.46 -10.50 5.20
C LEU A 52 -0.10 -10.19 5.81
N VAL A 53 -0.04 -9.14 6.61
CA VAL A 53 1.18 -8.73 7.33
C VAL A 53 0.90 -8.59 8.81
N GLU A 54 1.88 -8.92 9.62
CA GLU A 54 1.93 -8.59 11.04
C GLU A 54 2.66 -7.24 11.19
N ALA A 55 1.95 -6.23 11.65
CA ALA A 55 2.46 -4.90 11.93
C ALA A 55 3.02 -4.79 13.37
N ASP A 56 3.54 -3.62 13.71
CA ASP A 56 4.06 -3.33 15.05
C ASP A 56 3.03 -3.66 16.13
N GLY A 57 3.45 -4.34 17.20
CA GLY A 57 2.55 -4.73 18.28
C GLY A 57 1.72 -5.99 17.99
N GLY A 58 2.02 -6.72 16.91
CA GLY A 58 1.36 -8.00 16.58
C GLY A 58 0.00 -7.85 15.90
N GLU A 59 -0.34 -6.65 15.42
CA GLU A 59 -1.58 -6.40 14.69
C GLU A 59 -1.51 -7.05 13.31
N LEU A 60 -2.51 -7.88 12.96
CA LEU A 60 -2.62 -8.46 11.62
C LEU A 60 -3.38 -7.51 10.69
N LEU A 61 -2.72 -7.05 9.64
CA LEU A 61 -3.29 -6.18 8.62
C LEU A 61 -3.47 -6.95 7.31
N PHE A 62 -4.70 -6.88 6.81
CA PHE A 62 -5.02 -7.36 5.48
C PHE A 62 -4.89 -6.23 4.48
N LEU A 63 -4.05 -6.42 3.46
CA LEU A 63 -3.72 -5.43 2.45
C LEU A 63 -4.37 -5.83 1.12
N THR A 64 -5.18 -4.92 0.59
CA THR A 64 -5.86 -5.06 -0.71
C THR A 64 -5.35 -3.98 -1.64
N PRO A 65 -4.91 -4.30 -2.87
CA PRO A 65 -4.52 -3.28 -3.83
C PRO A 65 -5.73 -2.42 -4.18
N VAL A 66 -5.50 -1.12 -4.31
CA VAL A 66 -6.49 -0.13 -4.74
C VAL A 66 -5.91 0.66 -5.90
N ASP A 67 -6.78 1.09 -6.82
CA ASP A 67 -6.36 2.01 -7.86
C ASP A 67 -5.99 3.37 -7.23
N PRO A 68 -4.80 3.93 -7.50
CA PRO A 68 -4.45 5.27 -7.04
C PRO A 68 -5.47 6.35 -7.43
N GLU A 69 -6.19 6.19 -8.55
CA GLU A 69 -7.24 7.11 -9.00
C GLU A 69 -8.54 6.99 -8.18
N GLU A 70 -8.75 5.85 -7.50
CA GLU A 70 -9.87 5.61 -6.60
C GLU A 70 -9.57 6.04 -5.16
N LEU A 71 -8.37 6.57 -4.91
CA LEU A 71 -8.02 7.05 -3.58
C LEU A 71 -8.97 8.18 -3.14
N PRO A 72 -9.39 8.17 -1.88
CA PRO A 72 -10.20 9.25 -1.36
C PRO A 72 -9.48 10.59 -1.51
N ASN A 73 -10.22 11.67 -1.77
CA ASN A 73 -9.67 13.02 -1.93
C ASN A 73 -8.89 13.55 -0.70
N TRP A 74 -9.06 12.91 0.45
CA TRP A 74 -8.33 13.20 1.69
C TRP A 74 -7.00 12.42 1.79
N THR A 75 -6.65 11.65 0.76
CA THR A 75 -5.42 10.87 0.68
C THR A 75 -4.53 11.48 -0.40
N GLU A 76 -3.35 11.93 -0.01
CA GLU A 76 -2.38 12.53 -0.93
C GLU A 76 -1.13 11.65 -0.98
N ILE A 77 -0.71 11.24 -2.18
CA ILE A 77 0.57 10.58 -2.36
C ILE A 77 1.64 11.66 -2.52
N ARG A 78 2.54 11.78 -1.54
CA ARG A 78 3.66 12.72 -1.59
C ARG A 78 4.96 12.00 -1.91
N ILE A 79 5.67 12.50 -2.91
CA ILE A 79 7.01 12.03 -3.27
C ILE A 79 8.03 12.94 -2.59
N GLU A 80 8.66 12.46 -1.52
CA GLU A 80 9.75 13.17 -0.85
C GLU A 80 11.10 12.54 -1.20
N ARG A 81 11.94 13.33 -1.88
CA ARG A 81 13.28 12.95 -2.39
C ARG A 81 13.27 11.76 -3.36
N ARG A 82 13.04 10.54 -2.85
CA ARG A 82 13.04 9.26 -3.58
C ARG A 82 12.01 8.25 -3.05
N ALA A 83 11.04 8.71 -2.25
CA ALA A 83 10.07 7.85 -1.60
C ALA A 83 8.68 8.44 -1.76
N ALA A 84 7.70 7.68 -2.23
CA ALA A 84 6.33 8.09 -2.10
C ALA A 84 5.70 7.54 -0.84
N HIS A 85 4.96 8.42 -0.18
CA HIS A 85 4.25 8.12 1.04
C HIS A 85 2.83 8.57 0.89
N VAL A 86 1.91 7.69 1.27
CA VAL A 86 0.53 8.11 1.47
C VAL A 86 0.43 8.98 2.72
N VAL A 87 -0.14 10.17 2.56
CA VAL A 87 -0.43 11.13 3.60
C VAL A 87 -1.94 11.25 3.74
N GLU A 88 -2.45 10.94 4.93
CA GLU A 88 -3.82 11.26 5.28
C GLU A 88 -3.90 12.76 5.59
N THR A 89 -4.64 13.52 4.77
CA THR A 89 -4.87 14.96 4.98
C THR A 89 -6.12 15.25 5.81
N ARG A 90 -6.90 14.22 6.15
CA ARG A 90 -7.99 14.37 7.12
C ARG A 90 -7.43 14.83 8.46
N GLN A 91 -7.88 15.99 8.94
CA GLN A 91 -7.74 16.29 10.36
C GLN A 91 -8.50 15.18 11.11
N PRO A 92 -7.94 14.60 12.19
CA PRO A 92 -8.75 13.76 13.05
C PRO A 92 -9.96 14.59 13.44
N LEU A 93 -11.16 14.08 13.16
CA LEU A 93 -12.37 14.65 13.73
C LEU A 93 -12.14 14.62 15.23
N CYS A 94 -11.85 15.79 15.80
CA CYS A 94 -11.81 15.99 17.23
C CYS A 94 -13.23 15.65 17.70
N GLY A 95 -13.42 14.41 18.16
CA GLY A 95 -14.71 13.98 18.70
C GLY A 95 -15.02 14.85 19.91
N PRO A 96 -16.26 15.35 20.08
CA PRO A 96 -16.62 16.07 21.29
C PRO A 96 -16.49 15.13 22.51
N ARG A 97 -16.00 15.72 23.61
CA ARG A 97 -15.81 15.11 24.93
C ARG A 97 -17.07 14.47 25.50
#